data_AF-A0A9D6GL99-F1
#
_entry.id   AF-A0A9D6GL99-F1
#
_cell.length_a   1.000
_cell.length_b   1.000
_cell.length_c   1.000
_cell.angle_alpha   90.00
_cell.angle_beta   90.00
_cell.angle_gamma   90.00
#
_symmetry.space_group_name_H-M   'P 1'
#
loop_
_entity.id
_entity.type
_entity.pdbx_description
1 polymer ?
#
loop_
_entity_poly.entity_id
_entity_poly.type
_entity_poly.pdbx_seq_one_letter_code
_entity_poly.pdbx_strand_id
1 'polypeptide(L)' 'MNLQDPQERTANAGEYVLGTLGAEEKRTMDAALATDTALRGEVYAWQDRLLGLTRRLPPVAVPPGLWPR' A
#
# COMPACT_ATOMS: atom_id res chain seq x y z
N MET A 1 -3.49 -5.72 15.96
CA MET A 1 -4.14 -5.58 14.64
C MET A 1 -5.34 -6.51 14.56
N ASN A 2 -6.56 -5.95 14.50
CA ASN A 2 -7.78 -6.69 14.27
C ASN A 2 -8.33 -6.39 12.85
N LEU A 3 -8.16 -7.32 11.92
CA LEU A 3 -8.62 -7.16 10.53
C LEU A 3 -10.13 -7.45 10.34
N GLN A 4 -10.85 -7.81 11.40
CA GLN A 4 -12.30 -8.01 11.38
C GLN A 4 -13.06 -6.71 11.70
N ASP A 5 -12.42 -5.77 12.38
CA ASP A 5 -12.99 -4.45 12.59
C ASP A 5 -12.82 -3.61 11.30
N PRO A 6 -13.90 -3.04 10.73
CA PRO A 6 -13.81 -2.30 9.47
C PRO A 6 -12.91 -1.07 9.55
N GLN A 7 -12.89 -0.37 10.69
CA GLN A 7 -12.11 0.85 10.85
C GLN A 7 -10.62 0.54 10.99
N GLU A 8 -10.27 -0.44 11.84
CA GLU A 8 -8.90 -0.94 11.94
C GLU A 8 -8.44 -1.53 10.61
N ARG A 9 -9.30 -2.26 9.89
CA ARG A 9 -8.96 -2.83 8.57
C ARG A 9 -8.54 -1.74 7.59
N THR A 10 -9.36 -0.71 7.41
CA THR A 10 -9.04 0.39 6.50
C THR A 10 -7.78 1.14 6.95
N ALA A 11 -7.59 1.37 8.25
CA ALA A 11 -6.38 2.02 8.77
C ALA A 11 -5.11 1.20 8.50
N ASN A 12 -5.12 -0.09 8.85
CA ASN A 12 -3.97 -0.98 8.64
C ASN A 12 -3.67 -1.18 7.14
N ALA A 13 -4.69 -1.21 6.26
CA ALA A 13 -4.48 -1.25 4.82
C ALA A 13 -3.76 0.02 4.32
N GLY A 14 -4.09 1.19 4.86
CA GLY A 14 -3.41 2.44 4.54
C GLY A 14 -1.95 2.45 4.99
N GLU A 15 -1.68 2.01 6.22
CA GLU A 15 -0.31 1.89 6.76
C GLU A 15 0.52 0.87 5.98
N TYR A 16 -0.10 -0.23 5.55
CA TYR A 16 0.54 -1.21 4.67
C TYR A 16 0.95 -0.58 3.34
N VAL A 17 0.05 0.16 2.67
CA VAL A 17 0.35 0.82 1.39
C VAL A 17 1.42 1.91 1.53
N LEU A 18 1.41 2.66 2.63
CA LEU A 18 2.44 3.65 2.93
C LEU A 18 3.78 3.04 3.34
N GLY A 19 3.81 1.74 3.67
CA GLY A 19 5.00 1.06 4.13
C GLY A 19 5.43 1.46 5.55
N THR A 20 4.48 1.92 6.38
CA THR A 20 4.75 2.38 7.75
C THR A 20 4.58 1.29 8.81
N LEU A 21 4.03 0.13 8.44
CA LEU A 21 3.86 -1.01 9.35
C LEU A 21 5.20 -1.57 9.84
N GLY A 22 5.22 -2.04 11.08
CA GLY A 22 6.32 -2.84 11.62
C GLY A 22 6.47 -4.18 10.89
N ALA A 23 7.62 -4.84 11.06
CA ALA A 23 7.92 -6.08 10.34
C ALA A 23 6.94 -7.23 10.66
N GLU A 24 6.43 -7.31 11.88
CA GLU A 24 5.44 -8.32 12.30
C GLU A 24 4.04 -8.06 11.74
N GLU A 25 3.62 -6.80 11.77
CA GLU A 25 2.32 -6.36 11.25
C GLU A 25 2.27 -6.53 9.73
N LYS A 26 3.35 -6.16 9.04
CA LYS A 26 3.51 -6.39 7.61
C LYS A 26 3.37 -7.88 7.26
N ARG A 27 4.07 -8.77 7.97
CA ARG A 27 3.96 -10.23 7.75
C ARG A 27 2.53 -10.73 7.96
N THR A 28 1.84 -10.22 8.97
CA THR A 28 0.45 -10.59 9.25
C THR A 28 -0.48 -10.08 8.14
N MET A 29 -0.25 -8.87 7.63
CA MET A 29 -0.98 -8.31 6.50
C MET A 29 -0.74 -9.11 5.21
N ASP A 30 0.51 -9.45 4.89
CA ASP A 30 0.88 -10.26 3.72
C ASP A 30 0.16 -11.63 3.75
N ALA A 31 0.14 -12.28 4.91
CA ALA A 31 -0.58 -13.54 5.09
C ALA A 31 -2.10 -13.39 4.92
N ALA A 32 -2.69 -12.30 5.43
CA ALA A 32 -4.12 -12.03 5.28
C ALA A 32 -4.50 -11.71 3.83
N LEU A 33 -3.68 -10.91 3.12
CA LEU A 33 -3.90 -10.52 1.73
C LEU A 33 -3.91 -11.71 0.77
N ALA A 34 -3.23 -12.80 1.11
CA ALA A 34 -3.23 -14.02 0.31
C ALA A 34 -4.62 -14.67 0.19
N THR A 35 -5.53 -14.44 1.15
CA THR A 35 -6.83 -15.12 1.22
C THR A 35 -8.03 -14.18 1.31
N ASP A 36 -7.86 -12.97 1.85
CA ASP A 36 -8.95 -12.00 2.01
C ASP A 36 -9.05 -11.06 0.80
N THR A 37 -10.06 -11.30 -0.05
CA THR A 37 -10.36 -10.45 -1.22
C THR A 37 -10.88 -9.06 -0.82
N ALA A 38 -11.62 -8.94 0.28
CA ALA A 38 -12.12 -7.64 0.74
C ALA A 38 -10.96 -6.76 1.24
N LEU A 39 -10.01 -7.35 1.97
CA LEU A 39 -8.80 -6.67 2.39
C LEU A 39 -7.94 -6.20 1.19
N ARG A 40 -7.82 -7.02 0.14
CA ARG A 40 -7.19 -6.59 -1.12
C ARG A 40 -7.91 -5.38 -1.75
N GLY A 41 -9.24 -5.35 -1.68
CA GLY A 41 -10.05 -4.20 -2.11
C GLY A 41 -9.70 -2.91 -1.37
N GLU A 42 -9.55 -2.98 -0.04
CA GLU A 42 -9.13 -1.84 0.78
C GLU A 42 -7.73 -1.34 0.41
N VAL A 43 -6.79 -2.26 0.16
CA VAL A 43 -5.44 -1.93 -0.30
C VAL A 43 -5.48 -1.21 -1.66
N TYR A 44 -6.27 -1.69 -2.62
CA TYR A 44 -6.42 -1.03 -3.91
C TYR A 44 -7.05 0.36 -3.78
N ALA A 45 -8.08 0.51 -2.95
CA ALA A 45 -8.71 1.81 -2.70
C ALA A 45 -7.70 2.83 -2.13
N TRP A 46 -6.81 2.40 -1.24
CA TRP A 46 -5.72 3.24 -0.75
C TRP A 46 -4.68 3.57 -1.81
N GLN A 47 -4.28 2.59 -2.63
CA GLN A 47 -3.34 2.82 -3.74
C GLN A 47 -3.88 3.86 -4.72
N ASP A 48 -5.15 3.75 -5.14
CA ASP A 48 -5.79 4.71 -6.04
C ASP A 48 -5.83 6.12 -5.44
N ARG A 49 -6.19 6.23 -4.15
CA ARG A 49 -6.22 7.49 -3.43
C ARG A 49 -4.84 8.17 -3.39
N LEU A 50 -3.79 7.40 -3.10
CA LEU A 50 -2.43 7.93 -2.99
C LEU A 50 -1.80 8.20 -4.36
N LEU A 51 -2.10 7.38 -5.36
CA LEU A 51 -1.68 7.60 -6.74
C LEU A 51 -2.20 8.95 -7.26
N GLY A 52 -3.39 9.38 -6.86
CA GLY A 52 -3.91 10.70 -7.20
C GLY A 52 -3.02 11.88 -6.75
N LEU A 53 -2.21 11.70 -5.71
CA LEU A 53 -1.31 12.75 -5.21
C LEU A 53 -0.09 12.94 -6.13
N THR A 54 0.39 11.88 -6.77
CA THR A 54 1.59 11.92 -7.63
C THR A 54 1.39 12.80 -8.86
N ARG A 55 0.15 12.95 -9.33
CA ARG A 55 -0.22 13.79 -10.48
C ARG A 55 0.13 15.27 -10.31
N ARG A 56 0.36 15.73 -9.07
CA ARG A 56 0.69 17.13 -8.76
C ARG A 56 2.19 17.38 -8.66
N LEU A 57 3.01 16.32 -8.72
CA LEU A 57 4.45 16.43 -8.58
C LEU A 57 5.10 16.64 -9.95
N PRO A 58 6.10 17.53 -10.06
CA PRO A 58 6.88 17.65 -11.28
C PRO A 58 7.68 16.35 -11.53
N PRO A 59 7.81 15.89 -12.78
CA PRO A 59 8.67 14.76 -13.12
C PRO A 59 10.13 15.02 -12.74
N VAL A 60 10.81 13.98 -12.24
CA VAL A 60 12.26 14.02 -11.96
C VAL A 60 12.99 13.19 -13.00
N ALA A 61 14.01 13.77 -13.63
CA ALA A 61 14.82 13.08 -14.62
C ALA A 61 15.58 11.91 -13.98
N VAL A 62 15.53 10.74 -14.61
CA VAL A 62 16.25 9.54 -14.18
C VAL A 62 17.71 9.59 -14.64
N PRO A 63 18.67 9.02 -13.88
CA PRO A 63 20.06 8.96 -14.32
C PRO A 63 20.22 8.26 -15.69
N PRO A 64 21.08 8.74 -16.60
CA PRO A 64 21.20 8.22 -17.97
C PRO A 64 21.58 6.74 -18.08
N GLY A 65 22.14 6.14 -17.02
CA GLY A 65 22.54 4.72 -16.98
C GLY A 65 21.57 3.79 -16.26
N LEU A 66 20.40 4.27 -15.82
CA LEU A 66 19.47 3.46 -15.03
C LEU A 66 18.75 2.36 -15.85
N TRP A 67 18.51 2.62 -17.14
CA TRP A 67 17.99 1.62 -18.09
C TRP A 67 18.96 1.47 -19.27
N PRO A 68 20.02 0.64 -19.13
CA PRO A 68 20.80 0.24 -20.28
C PRO A 68 19.87 -0.49 -21.27
N ARG A 69 20.02 -0.14 -22.55
CA ARG A 69 19.25 -0.74 -23.65
C ARG A 69 19.62 -2.19 -23.89
#